data_AF-A0A5K0YXF8-F1
#
_entry.id   AF-A0A5K0YXF8-F1
#
_cell.length_a   1.000
_cell.length_b   1.000
_cell.length_c   1.000
_cell.angle_alpha   90.00
_cell.angle_beta   90.00
_cell.angle_gamma   90.00
#
_symmetry.space_group_name_H-M   'P 1'
#
loop_
_entity.id
_entity.type
_entity.pdbx_description
1 polymer ?
#
loop_
_entity_poly.entity_id
_entity_poly.type
_entity_poly.pdbx_seq_one_letter_code
_entity_poly.pdbx_strand_id
1 'polypeptide(L)' 'MGIGRLWSYVCRDGPSGFGACSTAEQVTAGIDASNLTAIVT' A
#
# COMPACT_ATOMS: atom_id res chain seq x y z
N MET A 1 23.29 -6.72 -7.76
CA MET A 1 21.79 -6.69 -7.74
C MET A 1 21.35 -5.60 -8.71
N GLY A 2 20.45 -5.86 -9.67
CA GLY A 2 19.96 -4.81 -10.58
C GLY A 2 18.85 -3.96 -9.96
N ILE A 3 18.73 -2.70 -10.35
CA ILE A 3 17.72 -1.75 -9.81
C ILE A 3 16.28 -2.28 -9.96
N GLY A 4 15.95 -2.95 -11.07
CA GLY A 4 14.63 -3.54 -11.28
C GLY A 4 14.28 -4.64 -10.28
N ARG A 5 15.27 -5.44 -9.86
CA ARG A 5 15.05 -6.43 -8.79
C ARG A 5 14.84 -5.75 -7.45
N LEU A 6 15.57 -4.68 -7.15
CA LEU A 6 15.39 -3.92 -5.91
C LEU A 6 13.97 -3.33 -5.81
N TRP A 7 13.47 -2.69 -6.87
CA TRP A 7 12.11 -2.14 -6.91
C TRP A 7 11.04 -3.21 -6.73
N SER A 8 11.22 -4.38 -7.36
CA SER A 8 10.31 -5.50 -7.17
C SER A 8 10.26 -6.01 -5.73
N TYR A 9 11.38 -5.97 -4.99
CA TYR A 9 11.39 -6.41 -3.58
C TYR A 9 10.68 -5.44 -2.65
N VAL A 10 10.81 -4.13 -2.85
CA VAL A 10 10.18 -3.11 -1.97
C VAL A 10 8.71 -2.84 -2.32
N CYS A 11 8.33 -2.96 -3.59
CA CYS A 11 6.95 -2.76 -4.02
C CYS A 11 6.06 -4.00 -3.86
N ARG A 12 6.64 -5.16 -3.54
CA ARG A 12 5.86 -6.40 -3.39
C ARG A 12 4.93 -6.31 -2.18
N ASP A 13 3.71 -6.80 -2.38
CA ASP A 13 2.72 -6.88 -1.30
C ASP A 13 3.18 -7.82 -0.18
N GLY A 14 3.03 -7.34 1.06
CA GLY A 14 3.29 -8.10 2.27
C GLY A 14 2.10 -8.99 2.67
N PRO A 15 2.15 -9.61 3.87
CA PRO A 15 1.04 -10.41 4.40
C PRO A 15 -0.28 -9.65 4.56
N SER A 16 -0.23 -8.31 4.63
CA SER A 16 -1.41 -7.43 4.65
C SER A 16 -2.09 -7.29 3.28
N GLY A 17 -1.47 -7.75 2.19
CA GLY A 17 -1.94 -7.54 0.82
C GLY A 17 -1.53 -6.20 0.21
N PHE A 18 -0.68 -5.42 0.89
CA PHE A 18 -0.19 -4.12 0.43
C PHE A 18 1.33 -3.99 0.62
N GLY A 19 1.99 -3.15 -0.19
CA GLY A 19 3.42 -2.89 -0.16
C GLY A 19 3.73 -1.39 -0.19
N ALA A 20 5.01 -1.03 -0.24
CA ALA A 20 5.46 0.37 -0.22
C ALA A 20 4.99 1.19 -1.44
N CYS A 21 4.51 0.51 -2.48
CA CYS A 21 4.07 1.11 -3.73
C CYS A 21 2.55 1.06 -3.89
N SER A 22 1.81 0.55 -2.89
CA SER A 22 0.36 0.61 -2.87
C SER A 22 -0.11 2.06 -2.67
N THR A 23 -1.19 2.44 -3.37
CA THR A 23 -1.74 3.79 -3.29
C THR A 23 -2.78 3.93 -2.18
N ALA A 24 -3.09 5.18 -1.80
CA ALA A 24 -4.13 5.48 -0.83
C ALA A 24 -5.50 4.90 -1.26
N GLU A 25 -5.82 4.97 -2.54
CA GLU A 25 -7.05 4.47 -3.13
C GLU A 25 -7.13 2.94 -3.05
N GLN A 26 -6.01 2.23 -3.27
CA GLN A 26 -5.96 0.78 -3.16
C GLN A 26 -6.17 0.32 -1.71
N VAL A 27 -5.51 0.98 -0.75
CA VAL A 27 -5.63 0.62 0.67
C VAL A 27 -6.96 1.04 1.29
N THR A 28 -7.68 1.97 0.68
CA THR A 28 -9.00 2.45 1.16
C THR A 28 -10.18 1.92 0.35
N ALA A 29 -9.93 1.09 -0.66
CA ALA A 29 -10.98 0.53 -1.49
C ALA A 29 -11.98 -0.27 -0.64
N GLY A 30 -13.27 0.11 -0.72
CA GLY A 30 -14.35 -0.54 0.01
C GLY A 30 -14.49 -0.13 1.48
N ILE A 31 -13.70 0.83 1.98
CA ILE A 31 -13.89 1.41 3.30
C ILE A 31 -15.01 2.45 3.26
N ASP A 32 -16.06 2.26 4.07
CA ASP A 32 -17.03 3.33 4.36
C ASP A 32 -16.46 4.29 5.40
N ALA A 33 -16.05 5.47 4.93
CA ALA A 33 -15.40 6.48 5.74
C ALA A 33 -16.37 7.38 6.54
N SER A 34 -17.69 7.15 6.49
CA SER A 34 -18.69 8.08 7.04
C SER A 34 -18.52 8.38 8.54
N ASN A 35 -17.90 7.48 9.31
CA ASN A 35 -17.64 7.65 10.75
C ASN A 35 -16.19 7.27 11.14
N LEU A 36 -15.23 7.39 10.21
CA LEU A 36 -13.83 7.04 10.43
C LEU A 36 -12.92 8.27 10.39
N THR A 37 -11.96 8.34 11.29
CA THR A 37 -10.86 9.31 11.23
C THR A 37 -9.60 8.60 10.74
N ALA A 38 -9.08 9.01 9.58
CA ALA A 38 -7.82 8.50 9.05
C ALA A 38 -6.65 9.39 9.50
N ILE A 39 -5.54 8.77 9.88
CA ILE A 39 -4.26 9.45 10.15
C ILE A 39 -3.32 9.10 8.99
N VAL A 40 -2.77 10.12 8.35
CA VAL A 40 -1.86 10.00 7.20
C VAL A 40 -0.47 10.49 7.60
N THR A 41 0.55 9.68 7.34
CA THR A 41 1.96 9.95 7.68
C THR A 41 2.89 9.58 6.55
#